data_AF-A0A8K0KR26-F1
#
_entry.id   AF-A0A8K0KR26-F1
#
_cell.length_a   1.000
_cell.length_b   1.000
_cell.length_c   1.000
_cell.angle_alpha   90.00
_cell.angle_beta   90.00
_cell.angle_gamma   90.00
#
_symmetry.space_group_name_H-M   'P 1'
#
loop_
_entity.id
_entity.type
_entity.pdbx_description
1 polymer ?
#
loop_
_entity_poly.entity_id
_entity_poly.type
_entity_poly.pdbx_seq_one_letter_code
_entity_poly.pdbx_strand_id
1 'polypeptide(L)'
;MSLRKKKVKTMLSLEKVLETVIWQEIISLIEENRVVVVTGEAGCGKSTQVPQFILDDWAAHGLGGFCNIVVTQPRRISATSLAERVSHERLEREENHVKSVMEEVT
;
A
#
# COMPACT_ATOMS: atom_id res chain seq x y z
N MET A 1 36.99 2.75 2.24
CA MET A 1 35.71 3.24 1.68
C MET A 1 35.03 2.08 0.97
N SER A 2 34.29 1.24 1.71
CA SER A 2 33.72 -0.02 1.18
C SER A 2 32.27 0.22 0.76
N LEU A 3 32.02 0.20 -0.55
CA LEU A 3 30.70 0.31 -1.16
C LEU A 3 29.89 -0.95 -0.81
N ARG A 4 29.07 -0.86 0.25
CA ARG A 4 28.07 -1.88 0.60
C ARG A 4 27.05 -1.97 -0.53
N LYS A 5 27.16 -3.01 -1.36
CA LYS A 5 26.07 -3.51 -2.20
C LYS A 5 24.92 -3.94 -1.28
N LYS A 6 23.97 -3.05 -1.01
CA LYS A 6 22.68 -3.44 -0.41
C LYS A 6 21.96 -4.28 -1.46
N LYS A 7 21.82 -5.59 -1.18
CA LYS A 7 20.96 -6.49 -1.94
C LYS A 7 19.54 -5.92 -1.86
N VAL A 8 19.07 -5.34 -2.97
CA VAL A 8 17.64 -5.11 -3.16
C VAL A 8 17.02 -6.49 -3.25
N LYS A 9 16.21 -6.87 -2.26
CA LYS A 9 15.46 -8.13 -2.27
C LYS A 9 14.23 -7.90 -3.14
N THR A 10 14.43 -8.00 -4.45
CA THR A 10 13.38 -7.77 -5.45
C THR A 10 12.72 -9.09 -5.82
N MET A 11 11.39 -9.02 -6.03
CA MET A 11 10.61 -9.86 -6.93
C MET A 11 9.74 -10.93 -6.26
N LEU A 12 8.55 -10.49 -5.81
CA LEU A 12 7.37 -11.35 -5.83
C LEU A 12 6.68 -11.12 -7.18
N SER A 13 6.82 -12.10 -8.08
CA SER A 13 6.04 -12.18 -9.32
C SER A 13 4.67 -12.74 -8.99
N LEU A 14 3.65 -11.88 -8.94
CA LEU A 14 2.28 -12.29 -8.61
C LEU A 14 1.47 -12.45 -9.89
N GLU A 15 1.26 -13.70 -10.30
CA GLU A 15 0.49 -14.07 -11.49
C GLU A 15 -0.99 -14.38 -11.21
N LYS A 16 -1.48 -14.29 -9.97
CA LYS A 16 -2.91 -14.48 -9.69
C LYS A 16 -3.38 -13.59 -8.55
N VAL A 17 -4.59 -13.09 -8.74
CA VAL A 17 -5.53 -12.41 -7.84
C VAL A 17 -5.09 -12.46 -6.37
N LEU A 18 -5.10 -11.29 -5.71
CA LEU A 18 -4.77 -11.09 -4.31
C LEU A 18 -5.64 -11.98 -3.39
N GLU A 19 -5.27 -13.24 -3.23
CA GLU A 19 -5.73 -14.11 -2.16
C GLU A 19 -4.97 -13.78 -0.87
N THR A 20 -5.62 -14.00 0.28
CA THR A 20 -5.18 -13.71 1.66
C THR A 20 -3.73 -14.13 1.97
N VAL A 21 -3.21 -15.14 1.28
CA VAL A 21 -1.83 -15.66 1.44
C VAL A 21 -0.76 -14.63 1.01
N ILE A 22 -1.03 -13.84 -0.03
CA ILE A 22 -0.07 -12.85 -0.56
C ILE A 22 0.05 -11.65 0.38
N TRP A 23 -1.04 -11.28 1.05
CA TRP A 23 -1.07 -10.12 1.94
C TRP A 23 -0.10 -10.27 3.11
N GLN A 24 -0.14 -11.43 3.78
CA GLN A 24 0.74 -11.71 4.93
C GLN A 24 2.21 -11.63 4.53
N GLU A 25 2.57 -12.12 3.34
CA GLU A 25 3.95 -12.04 2.84
C GLU A 25 4.38 -10.58 2.57
N ILE A 26 3.49 -9.75 2.00
CA ILE A 26 3.76 -8.33 1.77
C ILE A 26 3.98 -7.60 3.10
N ILE A 27 3.13 -7.83 4.10
CA ILE A 27 3.27 -7.19 5.43
C ILE A 27 4.58 -7.60 6.09
N SER A 28 4.87 -8.89 6.17
CA SER A 28 6.14 -9.39 6.72
C SER A 28 7.35 -8.78 6.01
N LEU A 29 7.32 -8.66 4.68
CA LEU A 29 8.41 -8.03 3.93
C LEU A 29 8.56 -6.55 4.25
N ILE A 30 7.48 -5.80 4.46
CA ILE A 30 7.50 -4.38 4.81
C ILE A 30 8.02 -4.18 6.24
N GLU A 31 7.64 -5.05 7.18
CA GLU A 31 8.15 -5.01 8.55
C GLU A 31 9.66 -5.30 8.63
N GLU A 32 10.13 -6.29 7.86
CA GLU A 32 11.53 -6.68 7.83
C GLU A 32 12.42 -5.73 7.02
N ASN A 33 11.86 -4.98 6.07
CA ASN A 33 12.63 -4.21 5.09
C ASN A 33 12.14 -2.77 4.96
N ARG A 34 13.08 -1.82 5.07
CA ARG A 34 12.80 -0.39 4.82
C ARG A 34 12.32 -0.06 3.40
N VAL A 35 12.61 -0.92 2.42
CA VAL A 35 12.24 -0.73 1.02
C VAL A 35 11.85 -2.08 0.43
N VAL A 36 10.64 -2.15 -0.12
CA VAL A 36 10.09 -3.32 -0.81
C VAL A 36 9.64 -2.90 -2.20
N VAL A 37 9.95 -3.73 -3.20
CA VAL A 37 9.51 -3.52 -4.60
C VAL A 37 8.43 -4.53 -4.93
N VAL A 38 7.21 -4.06 -5.15
CA VAL A 38 6.05 -4.89 -5.50
C VAL A 38 5.83 -4.83 -7.01
N THR A 39 5.87 -6.00 -7.66
CA THR A 39 5.64 -6.15 -9.10
C THR A 39 4.37 -6.95 -9.38
N GLY A 40 3.66 -6.62 -10.45
CA GLY A 40 2.47 -7.35 -10.88
C GLY A 40 1.87 -6.71 -12.13
N GLU A 41 0.96 -7.41 -12.80
CA GLU A 41 0.32 -6.93 -14.03
C GLU A 41 -0.47 -5.62 -13.83
N ALA A 42 -0.67 -4.86 -14.90
CA ALA A 42 -1.59 -3.73 -14.88
C ALA A 42 -3.00 -4.22 -14.48
N GLY A 43 -3.65 -3.52 -13.55
CA GLY A 43 -4.98 -3.91 -13.07
C GLY A 43 -5.00 -4.96 -11.96
N CYS A 44 -3.86 -5.50 -11.50
CA CYS A 44 -3.85 -6.47 -10.40
C CYS A 44 -4.12 -5.87 -8.99
N GLY A 45 -4.41 -4.57 -8.90
CA GLY A 45 -4.81 -3.92 -7.64
C GLY A 45 -3.69 -3.41 -6.75
N LYS A 46 -2.42 -3.34 -7.20
CA LYS A 46 -1.29 -2.87 -6.36
C LYS A 46 -1.55 -1.52 -5.68
N SER A 47 -1.91 -0.51 -6.47
CA SER A 47 -2.08 0.87 -5.97
C SER A 47 -3.30 1.03 -5.06
N THR A 48 -4.30 0.15 -5.17
CA THR A 48 -5.50 0.19 -4.32
C THR A 48 -5.33 -0.68 -3.08
N GLN A 49 -4.81 -1.90 -3.22
CA GLN A 49 -4.87 -2.93 -2.17
C GLN A 49 -3.67 -2.90 -1.22
N VAL A 50 -2.44 -2.67 -1.71
CA VAL A 50 -1.24 -2.66 -0.85
C VAL A 50 -1.29 -1.60 0.27
N PRO A 51 -1.76 -0.36 0.02
CA PRO A 51 -1.94 0.62 1.11
C PRO A 51 -2.98 0.17 2.13
N GLN A 52 -4.10 -0.38 1.65
CA GLN A 52 -5.21 -0.83 2.50
C GLN A 52 -4.78 -1.96 3.43
N PHE A 53 -4.05 -2.91 2.87
CA PHE A 53 -3.40 -4.00 3.55
C PHE A 53 -2.51 -3.57 4.73
N ILE A 54 -1.68 -2.55 4.54
CA ILE A 54 -0.81 -2.03 5.61
C ILE A 54 -1.66 -1.36 6.70
N LEU A 55 -2.66 -0.57 6.29
CA LEU A 55 -3.55 0.12 7.21
C LEU A 55 -4.37 -0.86 8.06
N ASP A 56 -4.90 -1.92 7.44
CA ASP A 56 -5.71 -2.93 8.12
C ASP A 56 -4.88 -3.76 9.10
N ASP A 57 -3.62 -4.06 8.76
CA ASP A 57 -2.70 -4.70 9.69
C ASP A 57 -2.47 -3.82 10.94
N TRP A 58 -2.16 -2.54 10.75
CA TRP A 58 -1.95 -1.61 11.86
C TRP A 58 -3.22 -1.39 12.68
N ALA A 59 -4.38 -1.33 12.02
CA ALA A 59 -5.68 -1.24 12.69
C ALA A 59 -5.97 -2.49 13.53
N ALA A 60 -5.70 -3.69 13.01
CA ALA A 60 -5.87 -4.95 13.73
C ALA A 60 -4.98 -5.04 14.99
N HIS A 61 -3.80 -4.42 14.96
CA HIS A 61 -2.90 -4.29 16.12
C HIS A 61 -3.26 -3.13 17.07
N GLY A 62 -4.36 -2.40 16.82
CA GLY A 62 -4.78 -1.25 17.63
C GLY A 62 -3.90 -0.01 17.45
N LEU A 63 -3.09 0.02 16.39
CA LEU A 63 -2.13 1.08 16.07
C LEU A 63 -2.55 1.94 14.86
N GLY A 64 -3.79 1.79 14.37
CA GLY A 64 -4.28 2.47 13.17
C GLY A 64 -4.10 4.00 13.21
N GLY A 65 -4.27 4.63 14.38
CA GLY A 65 -4.07 6.08 14.55
C GLY A 65 -2.62 6.57 14.40
N PHE A 66 -1.65 5.67 14.37
CA PHE A 66 -0.23 5.96 14.13
C PHE A 66 0.22 5.60 12.70
N CYS A 67 -0.68 5.01 11.89
CA CYS A 67 -0.37 4.59 10.53
C CYS A 67 -0.69 5.72 9.54
N ASN A 68 0.33 6.35 8.99
CA ASN A 68 0.20 7.34 7.92
C ASN A 68 0.82 6.77 6.65
N ILE A 69 0.01 6.66 5.59
CA ILE A 69 0.42 6.10 4.31
C ILE A 69 0.30 7.18 3.24
N VAL A 70 1.32 7.34 2.41
CA VAL A 70 1.30 8.26 1.28
C VAL A 70 1.47 7.44 0.00
N VAL A 71 0.52 7.61 -0.93
CA VAL A 71 0.55 6.94 -2.23
C VAL A 71 0.69 8.01 -3.31
N THR A 72 1.83 8.02 -3.99
CA THR A 72 2.08 8.96 -5.09
C THR A 72 1.54 8.41 -6.41
N GLN A 73 0.93 9.27 -7.23
CA GLN A 73 0.57 8.97 -8.62
C GLN A 73 1.18 10.01 -9.56
N PRO A 74 1.68 9.62 -10.74
CA PRO A 74 2.35 10.55 -11.67
C PRO A 74 1.40 11.56 -12.32
N ARG A 75 0.08 11.36 -12.21
CA ARG A 75 -0.96 12.23 -12.78
C ARG A 75 -1.99 12.55 -11.70
N ARG A 76 -2.35 13.83 -11.58
CA ARG A 76 -3.35 14.31 -10.61
C ARG A 76 -4.68 13.57 -10.72
N ILE A 77 -5.20 13.41 -11.94
CA ILE A 77 -6.46 12.66 -12.17
C ILE A 77 -6.38 11.21 -11.69
N SER A 78 -5.20 10.59 -11.74
CA SER A 78 -4.99 9.23 -11.23
C SER A 78 -4.92 9.20 -9.70
N ALA A 79 -4.36 10.23 -9.06
CA ALA A 79 -4.39 10.36 -7.60
C ALA A 79 -5.85 10.48 -7.10
N THR A 80 -6.62 11.41 -7.67
CA THR A 80 -8.02 11.63 -7.30
C THR A 80 -8.88 10.38 -7.52
N SER A 81 -8.79 9.76 -8.71
CA SER A 81 -9.55 8.54 -9.01
C SER A 81 -9.14 7.35 -8.13
N LEU A 82 -7.87 7.25 -7.75
CA LEU A 82 -7.41 6.22 -6.82
C LEU A 82 -7.98 6.44 -5.41
N ALA A 83 -7.98 7.68 -4.93
CA ALA A 83 -8.56 8.05 -3.63
C ALA A 83 -10.05 7.70 -3.56
N GLU A 84 -10.81 8.12 -4.57
CA GLU A 84 -12.23 7.80 -4.71
C GLU A 84 -12.47 6.29 -4.74
N ARG A 85 -11.64 5.55 -5.49
CA ARG A 85 -11.74 4.10 -5.60
C ARG A 85 -11.51 3.41 -4.25
N VAL A 86 -10.46 3.79 -3.54
CA VAL A 86 -10.12 3.22 -2.21
C VAL A 86 -11.21 3.56 -1.20
N SER A 87 -11.69 4.80 -1.18
CA SER A 87 -12.79 5.23 -0.30
C SER A 87 -14.07 4.41 -0.54
N HIS A 88 -14.43 4.20 -1.82
CA HIS A 88 -15.58 3.39 -2.18
C HIS A 88 -15.39 1.91 -1.82
N GLU A 89 -14.19 1.34 -2.02
CA GLU A 89 -13.87 -0.03 -1.63
C GLU A 89 -13.99 -0.26 -0.12
N ARG A 90 -13.64 0.74 0.70
CA ARG A 90 -13.75 0.68 2.16
C ARG A 90 -15.15 0.93 2.72
N LEU A 91 -16.12 1.33 1.87
CA LEU A 91 -17.47 1.68 2.31
C LEU A 91 -17.46 2.63 3.52
N GLU A 92 -16.73 3.74 3.43
CA GLU A 92 -16.77 4.76 4.50
C GLU A 92 -18.19 5.33 4.63
N ARG A 93 -18.99 4.68 5.49
CA ARG A 93 -19.91 5.37 6.37
C ARG A 93 -19.04 6.15 7.36
N GLU A 94 -19.18 7.47 7.30
CA GLU A 94 -18.62 8.49 8.20
C GLU A 94 -17.34 9.20 7.71
N GLU A 95 -17.53 10.51 7.49
CA GLU A 95 -16.68 11.56 6.89
C GLU A 95 -15.28 11.80 7.50
N ASN A 96 -14.73 10.90 8.34
CA ASN A 96 -13.58 11.21 9.19
C ASN A 96 -12.28 10.41 8.95
N HIS A 97 -12.25 9.37 8.10
CA HIS A 97 -11.02 8.55 7.92
C HIS A 97 -10.25 8.79 6.62
N VAL A 98 -10.89 9.22 5.53
CA VAL A 98 -10.15 9.50 4.26
C VAL A 98 -9.04 10.55 4.42
N LYS A 99 -9.15 11.47 5.39
CA LYS A 99 -8.14 12.52 5.59
C LYS A 99 -6.77 12.01 6.05
N SER A 100 -6.65 10.80 6.62
CA SER A 100 -5.32 10.28 7.01
C SER A 100 -4.62 9.48 5.91
N VAL A 101 -5.36 9.04 4.87
CA VAL A 101 -4.86 8.03 3.93
C VAL A 101 -4.20 8.63 2.69
N MET A 102 -4.49 9.89 2.35
CA MET A 102 -3.96 10.51 1.13
C MET A 102 -3.74 12.00 1.30
N GLU A 103 -2.58 12.37 1.85
CA GLU A 103 -2.08 13.73 1.67
C GLU A 103 -1.58 13.86 0.23
N GLU A 104 -2.27 14.66 -0.59
CA GLU A 104 -1.84 14.98 -1.96
C GLU A 104 -0.49 15.71 -1.89
N VAL A 105 0.61 15.01 -2.11
CA VAL A 105 1.88 15.65 -2.46
C VAL A 105 1.76 16.08 -3.93
N THR A 106 1.28 17.31 -4.13
CA THR A 106 1.33 18.00 -5.43
C THR A 106 2.72 18.57 -5.66
#